data_AF-A0AAE0FDX7-F1
#
_entry.id   AF-A0AAE0FDX7-F1
#
_cell.length_a   1.000
_cell.length_b   1.000
_cell.length_c   1.000
_cell.angle_alpha   90.00
_cell.angle_beta   90.00
_cell.angle_gamma   90.00
#
_symmetry.space_group_name_H-M   'P 1'
#
loop_
_entity.id
_entity.type
_entity.pdbx_description
1 polymer ?
#
loop_
_entity_poly.entity_id
_entity_poly.type
_entity_poly.pdbx_seq_one_letter_code
_entity_poly.pdbx_strand_id
1 'polypeptide(L)'
;MCQCFGGFLFYLAGTNYASGNHVKAFTQNRADLEHANDILVRWCEGLATLPVPQPDPSKRRIPRIIHQTTRSSNEIPAHIKDLRSTWMNKNPTWKMILWDDSECLAFVKKEFPEYLEAYRGLPKDVERADFFRYMVILRYGGVYADMDTECRQPLDSLVCPLRSLIPL
;
A
#
# COMPACT_ATOMS: atom_id res chain seq x y z
N MET A 1 -9.61 -21.11 7.91
CA MET A 1 -8.37 -21.65 7.30
C MET A 1 -8.46 -21.32 5.81
N CYS A 2 -7.92 -20.17 5.38
CA CYS A 2 -7.95 -19.77 3.97
C CYS A 2 -6.54 -19.85 3.40
N GLN A 3 -6.36 -20.74 2.43
CA GLN A 3 -5.23 -20.75 1.50
C GLN A 3 -5.63 -19.87 0.31
N CYS A 4 -4.85 -18.85 0.00
CA CYS A 4 -5.01 -18.11 -1.27
C CYS A 4 -3.98 -18.63 -2.27
N PHE A 5 -4.45 -19.51 -3.16
CA PHE A 5 -3.81 -19.77 -4.45
C PHE A 5 -4.07 -18.60 -5.40
N GLY A 6 -3.03 -18.22 -6.14
CA GLY A 6 -3.07 -17.72 -7.52
C GLY A 6 -4.15 -16.73 -7.96
N GLY A 7 -3.70 -15.50 -8.21
CA GLY A 7 -4.17 -14.64 -9.31
C GLY A 7 -5.51 -13.96 -9.11
N PHE A 8 -5.51 -12.63 -8.95
CA PHE A 8 -6.69 -11.84 -9.27
C PHE A 8 -6.35 -10.43 -9.75
N LEU A 9 -6.49 -10.29 -11.07
CA LEU A 9 -7.02 -9.10 -11.71
C LEU A 9 -8.51 -9.03 -11.37
N PHE A 10 -8.99 -7.98 -10.70
CA PHE A 10 -10.41 -7.63 -10.60
C PHE A 10 -10.50 -6.10 -10.72
N TYR A 11 -10.88 -5.54 -11.86
CA TYR A 11 -12.25 -5.36 -12.39
C TYR A 11 -13.17 -4.61 -11.42
N LEU A 12 -13.18 -3.28 -11.57
CA LEU A 12 -14.19 -2.37 -11.05
C LEU A 12 -15.50 -2.57 -11.82
N ALA A 13 -16.54 -3.09 -11.16
CA ALA A 13 -17.92 -2.94 -11.62
C ALA A 13 -18.92 -3.03 -10.46
N GLY A 14 -19.58 -1.90 -10.19
CA GLY A 14 -21.01 -1.80 -9.86
C GLY A 14 -21.54 -2.44 -8.58
N THR A 15 -21.89 -1.60 -7.60
CA THR A 15 -23.10 -1.82 -6.80
C THR A 15 -23.89 -0.51 -6.68
N ASN A 16 -25.06 -0.48 -7.30
CA ASN A 16 -26.11 0.51 -7.05
C ASN A 16 -26.70 0.27 -5.67
N TYR A 17 -26.82 1.31 -4.85
CA TYR A 17 -27.91 1.42 -3.87
C TYR A 17 -28.31 2.89 -3.71
N ALA A 18 -29.56 3.17 -4.10
CA ALA A 18 -30.19 4.46 -3.98
C ALA A 18 -30.99 4.52 -2.68
N SER A 19 -30.69 5.48 -1.81
CA SER A 19 -31.69 6.17 -0.97
C SER A 19 -31.07 7.35 -0.22
N GLY A 20 -31.50 8.56 -0.56
CA GLY A 20 -31.77 9.62 0.44
C GLY A 20 -30.60 10.49 0.93
N ASN A 21 -30.31 11.52 0.15
CA ASN A 21 -30.00 12.91 0.56
C ASN A 21 -28.69 13.27 1.30
N HIS A 22 -27.90 14.06 0.55
CA HIS A 22 -26.89 15.04 0.98
C HIS A 22 -25.49 14.58 1.42
N VAL A 23 -24.70 14.04 0.48
CA VAL A 23 -23.27 14.35 0.32
C VAL A 23 -22.90 14.29 -1.17
N LYS A 24 -22.69 15.43 -1.84
CA LYS A 24 -22.10 15.49 -3.19
C LYS A 24 -20.58 15.67 -3.04
N ALA A 25 -19.85 14.56 -2.99
CA ALA A 25 -18.39 14.53 -3.18
C ALA A 25 -17.95 13.19 -3.79
N PHE A 26 -18.64 12.81 -4.85
CA PHE A 26 -18.05 12.09 -5.97
C PHE A 26 -18.89 12.57 -7.15
N THR A 27 -18.34 13.48 -7.95
CA THR A 27 -19.01 13.85 -9.17
C THR A 27 -19.17 12.57 -9.99
N GLN A 28 -20.40 12.13 -10.19
CA GLN A 28 -20.79 11.05 -11.10
C GLN A 28 -20.52 11.45 -12.58
N ASN A 29 -19.58 12.35 -12.81
CA ASN A 29 -19.18 12.74 -14.15
C ASN A 29 -18.16 11.73 -14.64
N ARG A 30 -18.53 11.04 -15.71
CA ARG A 30 -17.69 10.09 -16.44
C ARG A 30 -16.29 10.64 -16.71
N ALA A 31 -16.17 11.95 -16.94
CA ALA A 31 -14.89 12.62 -17.17
C ALA A 31 -13.92 12.58 -15.98
N ASP A 32 -14.41 12.68 -14.74
CA ASP A 32 -13.56 12.69 -13.55
C ASP A 32 -13.05 11.28 -13.23
N LEU A 33 -13.90 10.28 -13.45
CA LEU A 33 -13.52 8.86 -13.40
C LEU A 33 -12.53 8.50 -14.51
N GLU A 34 -12.77 8.98 -15.73
CA GLU A 34 -11.84 8.79 -16.86
C GLU A 34 -10.50 9.48 -16.59
N HIS A 35 -10.49 10.64 -15.94
CA HIS A 35 -9.26 11.33 -15.55
C HIS A 35 -8.48 10.58 -14.46
N ALA A 36 -9.16 10.12 -13.40
CA ALA A 36 -8.51 9.30 -12.36
C ALA A 36 -7.98 7.98 -12.94
N ASN A 37 -8.71 7.36 -13.87
CA ASN A 37 -8.28 6.14 -14.55
C ASN A 37 -7.11 6.41 -15.51
N ASP A 38 -7.09 7.54 -16.22
CA ASP A 38 -5.96 8.00 -17.04
C ASP A 38 -4.71 8.24 -16.18
N ILE A 39 -4.85 8.83 -14.99
CA ILE A 39 -3.75 8.98 -14.03
C ILE A 39 -3.20 7.61 -13.60
N LEU A 40 -4.08 6.65 -13.28
CA LEU A 40 -3.67 5.29 -12.88
C LEU A 40 -3.01 4.53 -14.05
N VAL A 41 -3.54 4.66 -15.26
CA VAL A 41 -2.98 4.04 -16.47
C VAL A 41 -1.61 4.63 -16.78
N ARG A 42 -1.47 5.96 -16.79
CA ARG A 42 -0.18 6.63 -16.98
C ARG A 42 0.83 6.28 -15.90
N TRP A 43 0.38 6.09 -14.65
CA TRP A 43 1.23 5.60 -13.57
C TRP A 43 1.72 4.18 -13.85
N CYS A 44 0.84 3.27 -14.28
CA CYS A 44 1.22 1.90 -14.66
C CYS A 44 2.17 1.87 -15.86
N GLU A 45 1.91 2.69 -16.89
CA GLU A 45 2.76 2.82 -18.08
C GLU A 45 4.13 3.42 -17.73
N GLY A 46 4.17 4.44 -16.87
CA GLY A 46 5.40 5.02 -16.36
C GLY A 46 6.27 3.98 -15.64
N LEU A 47 5.67 3.16 -14.77
CA LEU A 47 6.36 2.06 -14.07
C LEU A 47 6.93 1.00 -15.03
N ALA A 48 6.26 0.73 -16.15
CA ALA A 48 6.71 -0.24 -17.15
C ALA A 48 7.94 0.23 -17.96
N THR A 49 8.22 1.53 -17.98
CA THR A 49 9.35 2.12 -18.72
C THR A 49 10.61 2.33 -17.87
N LEU A 50 10.54 2.10 -16.57
CA LEU A 50 11.70 2.26 -15.69
C LEU A 50 12.75 1.19 -16.02
N PRO A 51 14.02 1.59 -16.27
CA PRO A 51 15.08 0.63 -16.56
C PRO A 51 15.24 -0.32 -15.38
N VAL A 52 15.15 -1.63 -15.64
CA VAL A 52 15.42 -2.65 -14.61
C VAL A 52 16.92 -2.69 -14.35
N PRO A 53 17.40 -2.30 -13.16
CA PRO A 53 18.83 -2.35 -12.88
C PRO A 53 19.29 -3.81 -12.96
N GLN A 54 20.52 -4.04 -13.41
CA GLN A 54 21.07 -5.40 -13.46
C GLN A 54 21.28 -5.93 -12.03
N PRO A 55 21.00 -7.21 -11.75
CA PRO A 55 21.11 -7.76 -10.39
C PRO A 55 22.55 -7.78 -9.92
N ASP A 56 22.87 -6.92 -8.95
CA ASP A 56 24.05 -7.05 -8.11
C ASP A 56 23.77 -8.12 -7.04
N PRO A 57 24.40 -9.31 -7.10
CA PRO A 57 24.18 -10.39 -6.15
C PRO A 57 24.65 -10.05 -4.73
N SER A 58 25.45 -9.00 -4.54
CA SER A 58 25.91 -8.54 -3.23
C SER A 58 24.93 -7.58 -2.55
N LYS A 59 23.96 -7.03 -3.30
CA LYS A 59 23.05 -6.00 -2.82
C LYS A 59 21.63 -6.52 -2.68
N ARG A 60 21.13 -6.51 -1.44
CA ARG A 60 19.76 -6.89 -1.13
C ARG A 60 18.79 -5.92 -1.81
N ARG A 61 18.01 -6.41 -2.77
CA ARG A 61 17.03 -5.61 -3.54
C ARG A 61 15.79 -5.24 -2.76
N ILE A 62 15.44 -6.03 -1.75
CA ILE A 62 14.32 -5.74 -0.86
C ILE A 62 14.89 -5.27 0.49
N PRO A 63 14.88 -3.96 0.77
CA PRO A 63 15.28 -3.42 2.06
C PRO A 63 14.59 -4.11 3.22
N ARG A 64 15.28 -4.25 4.36
CA ARG A 64 14.69 -4.79 5.59
C ARG A 64 13.82 -3.76 6.30
N ILE A 65 12.74 -3.34 5.65
CA ILE A 65 11.77 -2.39 6.18
C ILE A 65 10.38 -3.02 6.08
N ILE A 66 9.63 -2.98 7.18
CA ILE A 66 8.23 -3.39 7.24
C ILE A 66 7.40 -2.13 7.45
N HIS A 67 6.51 -1.85 6.50
CA HIS A 67 5.55 -0.76 6.54
C HIS A 67 4.19 -1.30 6.97
N GLN A 68 3.54 -0.63 7.92
CA GLN A 68 2.15 -0.89 8.29
C GLN A 68 1.42 0.44 8.48
N THR A 69 0.11 0.46 8.25
CA THR A 69 -0.73 1.63 8.47
C THR A 69 -1.72 1.41 9.61
N THR A 70 -2.03 2.49 10.32
CA THR A 70 -3.12 2.57 11.29
C THR A 70 -3.88 3.86 11.08
N ARG A 71 -5.12 3.95 11.57
CA ARG A 71 -5.84 5.23 11.61
C ARG A 71 -5.12 6.25 12.49
N SER A 72 -4.75 5.82 13.70
CA SER A 72 -4.07 6.62 14.71
C SER A 72 -3.03 5.77 15.43
N SER A 73 -1.82 6.31 15.54
CA SER A 73 -0.70 5.66 16.26
C SER A 73 -0.93 5.59 17.77
N ASN A 74 -1.77 6.48 18.32
CA ASN A 74 -2.10 6.55 19.74
C ASN A 74 -3.25 5.63 20.17
N GLU A 75 -4.11 5.20 19.23
CA GLU A 75 -5.37 4.52 19.51
C GLU A 75 -5.46 3.12 18.87
N ILE A 76 -4.43 2.31 19.09
CA ILE A 76 -4.38 0.94 18.53
C ILE A 76 -5.01 -0.05 19.54
N PRO A 77 -6.05 -0.82 19.14
CA PRO A 77 -6.65 -1.85 20.00
C PRO A 77 -5.63 -2.90 20.46
N ALA A 78 -5.81 -3.43 21.67
CA ALA A 78 -4.86 -4.40 22.27
C ALA A 78 -4.62 -5.62 21.37
N HIS A 79 -5.68 -6.23 20.84
CA HIS A 79 -5.56 -7.40 19.95
C HIS A 79 -4.76 -7.10 18.67
N ILE A 80 -4.83 -5.88 18.13
CA ILE A 80 -4.03 -5.44 16.98
C ILE A 80 -2.56 -5.22 17.39
N LYS A 81 -2.31 -4.70 18.60
CA LYS A 81 -0.94 -4.60 19.14
C LYS A 81 -0.31 -5.98 19.29
N ASP A 82 -1.09 -6.98 19.74
CA ASP A 82 -0.64 -8.36 19.88
C ASP A 82 -0.27 -8.94 18.51
N LEU A 83 -1.12 -8.77 17.50
CA LEU A 83 -0.83 -9.19 16.12
C LEU A 83 0.43 -8.49 15.57
N ARG A 84 0.54 -7.17 15.73
CA ARG A 84 1.74 -6.41 15.37
C ARG A 84 3.00 -6.90 16.09
N SER A 85 2.88 -7.34 17.35
CA SER A 85 4.02 -7.88 18.10
C SER A 85 4.59 -9.15 17.47
N THR A 86 3.75 -9.97 16.82
CA THR A 86 4.23 -11.17 16.12
C THR A 86 5.19 -10.80 14.98
N TRP A 87 4.90 -9.73 14.23
CA TRP A 87 5.77 -9.22 13.17
C TRP A 87 7.11 -8.73 13.72
N MET A 88 7.10 -7.96 14.82
CA MET A 88 8.32 -7.49 15.48
C MET A 88 9.18 -8.66 15.99
N ASN A 89 8.56 -9.60 16.70
CA ASN A 89 9.24 -10.72 17.32
C ASN A 89 9.85 -11.70 16.31
N LYS A 90 9.19 -11.92 15.17
CA LYS A 90 9.71 -12.79 14.09
C LYS A 90 10.74 -12.12 13.19
N ASN A 91 10.81 -10.80 13.19
CA ASN A 91 11.68 -10.04 12.29
C ASN A 91 12.55 -9.02 13.05
N PRO A 92 13.37 -9.46 14.04
CA PRO A 92 14.13 -8.56 14.91
C PRO A 92 15.20 -7.74 14.18
N THR A 93 15.61 -8.18 12.98
CA THR A 93 16.59 -7.47 12.13
C THR A 93 15.93 -6.52 11.13
N TRP A 94 14.60 -6.44 11.11
CA TRP A 94 13.85 -5.57 10.21
C TRP A 94 13.42 -4.29 10.91
N LYS A 95 13.55 -3.16 10.22
CA LYS A 95 13.03 -1.88 10.70
C LYS A 95 11.51 -1.88 10.54
N MET A 96 10.78 -1.70 11.64
CA MET A 96 9.34 -1.51 11.62
C MET A 96 8.99 -0.02 11.54
N ILE A 97 8.19 0.36 10.56
CA ILE A 97 7.62 1.71 10.43
C ILE A 97 6.10 1.59 10.46
N LEU A 98 5.50 2.30 11.41
CA LEU A 98 4.07 2.48 11.48
C LEU A 98 3.74 3.87 10.92
N TRP A 99 2.73 3.94 10.07
CA TRP A 99 2.24 5.18 9.49
C TRP A 99 0.80 5.39 9.94
N ASP A 100 0.52 6.52 10.59
CA ASP A 100 -0.86 6.93 10.79
C ASP A 100 -1.41 7.74 9.60
N ASP A 101 -2.71 8.05 9.60
CA ASP A 101 -3.36 8.77 8.50
C ASP A 101 -2.69 10.12 8.20
N SER A 102 -2.22 10.82 9.25
CA SER A 102 -1.57 12.12 9.12
C SER A 102 -0.19 12.00 8.50
N GLU A 103 0.57 10.97 8.90
CA GLU A 103 1.88 10.65 8.35
C GLU A 103 1.78 10.17 6.90
N CYS A 104 0.76 9.37 6.57
CA CYS A 104 0.49 8.94 5.20
C CYS A 104 0.22 10.15 4.30
N LEU A 105 -0.67 11.06 4.73
CA LEU A 105 -0.96 12.28 3.97
C LEU A 105 0.27 13.18 3.79
N ALA A 106 1.07 13.33 4.85
CA ALA A 106 2.31 14.12 4.79
C ALA A 106 3.33 13.50 3.83
N PHE A 107 3.45 12.18 3.83
CA PHE A 107 4.29 11.44 2.89
C PHE A 107 3.84 11.65 1.44
N VAL A 108 2.54 11.46 1.15
CA VAL A 108 2.01 11.65 -0.21
C VAL A 108 2.25 13.08 -0.69
N LYS A 109 1.96 14.08 0.15
CA LYS A 109 2.21 15.49 -0.17
C LYS A 109 3.68 15.77 -0.52
N LYS A 110 4.61 15.06 0.10
CA LYS A 110 6.05 15.30 -0.03
C LYS A 110 6.67 14.54 -1.21
N GLU A 111 6.39 13.25 -1.33
CA GLU A 111 7.08 12.36 -2.27
C GLU A 111 6.28 12.15 -3.57
N PHE A 112 4.97 12.43 -3.56
CA PHE A 112 4.04 12.18 -4.65
C PHE A 112 3.01 13.33 -4.80
N PRO A 113 3.45 14.61 -4.83
CA PRO A 113 2.54 15.76 -4.85
C PRO A 113 1.55 15.74 -6.01
N GLU A 114 1.90 15.14 -7.14
CA GLU A 114 1.05 14.97 -8.33
C GLU A 114 -0.14 14.03 -8.08
N TYR A 115 -0.07 13.13 -7.09
CA TYR A 115 -1.15 12.21 -6.71
C TYR A 115 -1.92 12.66 -5.46
N LEU A 116 -1.59 13.83 -4.87
CA LEU A 116 -2.17 14.28 -3.61
C LEU A 116 -3.69 14.45 -3.68
N GLU A 117 -4.20 15.05 -4.74
CA GLU A 117 -5.64 15.29 -4.89
C GLU A 117 -6.40 13.99 -5.14
N ALA A 118 -5.83 13.06 -5.93
CA ALA A 118 -6.38 11.72 -6.09
C ALA A 118 -6.44 10.98 -4.74
N TYR A 119 -5.37 11.04 -3.95
CA TYR A 119 -5.30 10.42 -2.63
C TYR A 119 -6.35 10.97 -1.65
N ARG A 120 -6.54 12.31 -1.63
CA ARG A 120 -7.57 12.98 -0.82
C ARG A 120 -8.99 12.67 -1.28
N GLY A 121 -9.19 12.47 -2.58
CA GLY A 121 -10.47 12.16 -3.19
C GLY A 121 -11.00 10.75 -2.91
N LEU A 122 -10.16 9.84 -2.40
CA LEU A 122 -10.58 8.49 -2.03
C LEU A 122 -11.53 8.54 -0.85
N PRO A 123 -12.79 8.05 -0.95
CA PRO A 123 -13.78 8.20 0.11
C PRO A 123 -13.49 7.33 1.35
N LYS A 124 -12.89 6.15 1.18
CA LYS A 124 -12.68 5.21 2.29
C LYS A 124 -11.24 5.19 2.80
N ASP A 125 -11.09 5.01 4.11
CA ASP A 125 -9.77 4.81 4.76
C ASP A 125 -9.02 3.62 4.14
N VAL A 126 -9.73 2.52 3.85
CA VAL A 126 -9.14 1.31 3.25
C VAL A 126 -8.59 1.59 1.84
N GLU A 127 -9.28 2.40 1.05
CA GLU A 127 -8.84 2.76 -0.31
C GLU A 127 -7.57 3.63 -0.25
N ARG A 128 -7.49 4.55 0.74
CA ARG A 128 -6.28 5.34 1.00
C ARG A 128 -5.11 4.45 1.41
N ALA A 129 -5.33 3.49 2.29
CA ALA A 129 -4.30 2.54 2.70
C ALA A 129 -3.82 1.67 1.53
N ASP A 130 -4.74 1.19 0.68
CA ASP A 130 -4.42 0.45 -0.54
C ASP A 130 -3.56 1.28 -1.50
N PHE A 131 -3.86 2.57 -1.68
CA PHE A 131 -3.06 3.42 -2.55
C PHE A 131 -1.68 3.73 -1.93
N PHE A 132 -1.66 4.04 -0.63
CA PHE A 132 -0.44 4.33 0.12
C PHE A 132 0.57 3.17 0.08
N ARG A 133 0.09 1.92 0.17
CA ARG A 133 0.91 0.71 0.09
C ARG A 133 1.82 0.73 -1.14
N TYR A 134 1.28 1.07 -2.30
CA TYR A 134 2.08 1.10 -3.52
C TYR A 134 3.09 2.24 -3.51
N MET A 135 2.69 3.44 -3.06
CA MET A 135 3.57 4.61 -3.00
C MET A 135 4.75 4.40 -2.05
N VAL A 136 4.52 3.84 -0.87
CA VAL A 136 5.56 3.65 0.14
C VAL A 136 6.57 2.58 -0.30
N ILE A 137 6.10 1.50 -0.93
CA ILE A 137 6.96 0.46 -1.49
C ILE A 137 7.73 0.97 -2.71
N LEU A 138 7.11 1.77 -3.58
CA LEU A 138 7.81 2.38 -4.72
C LEU A 138 8.95 3.29 -4.25
N ARG A 139 8.72 4.05 -3.17
CA ARG A 139 9.68 5.04 -2.69
C ARG A 139 10.81 4.46 -1.85
N TYR A 140 10.48 3.54 -0.94
CA TYR A 140 11.42 3.02 0.06
C TYR A 140 11.76 1.54 -0.12
N GLY A 141 11.06 0.82 -0.99
CA GLY A 141 11.13 -0.64 -1.07
C GLY A 141 10.57 -1.30 0.19
N GLY A 142 11.02 -2.53 0.44
CA GLY A 142 10.67 -3.28 1.64
C GLY A 142 9.41 -4.13 1.48
N VAL A 143 8.72 -4.35 2.60
CA VAL A 143 7.51 -5.17 2.69
C VAL A 143 6.42 -4.35 3.36
N TYR A 144 5.21 -4.42 2.82
CA TYR A 144 4.01 -3.89 3.47
C TYR A 144 3.23 -5.06 4.08
N ALA A 145 2.71 -4.88 5.29
CA ALA A 145 1.89 -5.88 5.96
C ALA A 145 0.74 -5.23 6.72
N ASP A 146 -0.47 -5.78 6.60
CA ASP A 146 -1.63 -5.28 7.33
C ASP A 146 -1.47 -5.52 8.84
N MET A 147 -1.97 -4.58 9.66
CA MET A 147 -1.81 -4.64 11.12
C MET A 147 -2.67 -5.72 11.79
N ASP A 148 -3.72 -6.17 11.13
CA ASP A 148 -4.64 -7.21 11.58
C ASP A 148 -4.20 -8.62 11.15
N THR A 149 -2.93 -8.79 10.78
CA THR A 149 -2.36 -10.08 10.38
C THR A 149 -1.35 -10.62 11.39
N GLU A 150 -1.32 -11.95 11.50
CA GLU A 150 -0.35 -12.68 12.31
C GLU A 150 0.88 -13.08 11.48
N CYS A 151 2.08 -12.74 11.96
CA CYS A 151 3.34 -13.20 11.38
C CYS A 151 3.71 -14.59 11.89
N ARG A 152 3.57 -15.61 11.02
CA ARG A 152 3.85 -17.01 11.40
C ARG A 152 5.30 -17.43 11.19
N GLN A 153 6.02 -16.76 10.29
CA GLN A 153 7.40 -17.10 9.93
C GLN A 153 8.21 -15.83 9.65
N PRO A 154 9.54 -15.84 9.88
CA PRO A 154 10.39 -14.71 9.54
C PRO A 154 10.36 -14.39 8.03
N LEU A 155 10.34 -13.11 7.67
CA LEU A 155 10.36 -12.66 6.28
C LEU A 155 11.61 -13.10 5.52
N ASP A 156 12.75 -13.24 6.20
CA ASP A 156 13.98 -13.76 5.58
C ASP A 156 13.84 -15.22 5.10
N SER A 157 12.80 -15.96 5.54
CA SER A 157 12.47 -17.30 5.02
C SER A 157 11.54 -17.28 3.80
N LEU A 158 10.82 -16.17 3.57
CA LEU A 158 9.81 -16.04 2.53
C LEU A 158 10.28 -15.17 1.35
N VAL A 159 11.06 -14.13 1.66
CA VAL A 159 11.46 -13.10 0.72
C VAL A 159 12.82 -13.46 0.13
N CYS A 160 12.87 -13.67 -1.19
CA CYS A 160 14.14 -13.80 -1.89
C CYS A 160 14.80 -12.42 -2.02
N PRO A 161 15.97 -12.18 -1.40
CA PRO A 161 16.61 -10.86 -1.37
C PRO A 161 17.04 -10.33 -2.75
N LEU A 162 17.09 -11.19 -3.77
CA LEU A 162 17.56 -10.88 -5.12
C LEU A 162 16.42 -10.70 -6.13
N ARG A 163 15.16 -10.89 -5.73
CA ARG A 163 14.00 -10.82 -6.62
C ARG A 163 13.00 -9.78 -6.13
N SER A 164 13.17 -8.54 -6.61
CA SER A 164 12.17 -7.49 -6.45
C SER A 164 11.15 -7.55 -7.59
N LEU A 165 9.87 -7.27 -7.30
CA LEU A 165 8.82 -7.10 -8.31
C LEU A 165 8.91 -5.73 -9.00
N ILE A 166 9.58 -4.77 -8.37
CA ILE A 166 9.81 -3.44 -8.91
C ILE A 166 11.30 -3.29 -9.20
N PRO A 167 11.68 -2.82 -10.40
CA PRO A 167 13.05 -2.40 -10.64
C PRO A 167 13.42 -1.23 -9.73
N LEU A 168 14.19 -1.50 -8.69
CA LEU A 168 14.82 -0.50 -7.82
C LEU A 168 16.25 -0.26 -8.26
#